data_AF-A0A957NQJ4-F1
#
_entry.id   AF-A0A957NQJ4-F1
#
_cell.length_a   1.000
_cell.length_b   1.000
_cell.length_c   1.000
_cell.angle_alpha   90.00
_cell.angle_beta   90.00
_cell.angle_gamma   90.00
#
_symmetry.space_group_name_H-M   'P 1'
#
loop_
_entity.id
_entity.type
_entity.pdbx_description
1 polymer ?
#
loop_
_entity_poly.entity_id
_entity_poly.type
_entity_poly.pdbx_seq_one_letter_code
_entity_poly.pdbx_strand_id
1 'polypeptide(L)'
;MQVNPFSVDTIDQNQLWVHYDDEADSIVFYLTGQPMFAVSVEVEPDTYLKIDPATRNIVGFHVEGWEQKFLPAHADLRAVWQSTKRGSQSDSAWNQFLRMVALWMIFLLKSERTFTRSAVNPLS
;
A
#
# COMPACT_ATOMS: atom_id res chain seq x y z
N MET A 1 -13.83 -15.01 -6.66
CA MET A 1 -14.17 -14.85 -5.23
C MET A 1 -14.96 -13.56 -5.08
N GLN A 2 -16.08 -13.56 -4.34
CA GLN A 2 -16.83 -12.33 -4.06
C GLN A 2 -16.21 -11.64 -2.83
N VAL A 3 -15.87 -10.34 -2.95
CA VAL A 3 -15.20 -9.54 -1.92
C VAL A 3 -16.20 -8.51 -1.37
N ASN A 4 -16.15 -8.23 -0.07
CA ASN A 4 -17.01 -7.20 0.52
C ASN A 4 -16.63 -5.81 -0.02
N PRO A 5 -17.59 -4.88 -0.14
CA PRO A 5 -17.29 -3.50 -0.51
C PRO A 5 -16.23 -2.89 0.40
N PHE A 6 -15.25 -2.20 -0.19
CA PHE A 6 -14.15 -1.59 0.53
C PHE A 6 -14.11 -0.08 0.30
N SER A 7 -13.97 0.66 1.41
CA SER A 7 -13.74 2.09 1.39
C SER A 7 -12.38 2.42 1.97
N VAL A 8 -11.58 3.20 1.24
CA VAL A 8 -10.30 3.70 1.74
C VAL A 8 -10.49 4.63 2.95
N ASP A 9 -11.71 5.15 3.15
CA ASP A 9 -12.06 6.00 4.29
C ASP A 9 -12.21 5.24 5.61
N THR A 10 -12.35 3.91 5.56
CA THR A 10 -12.43 3.09 6.78
C THR A 10 -11.07 2.60 7.27
N ILE A 11 -9.97 3.00 6.62
CA ILE A 11 -8.63 2.61 7.04
C ILE A 11 -8.24 3.39 8.30
N ASP A 12 -8.01 2.68 9.41
CA ASP A 12 -7.36 3.23 10.59
C ASP A 12 -5.85 3.26 10.37
N GLN A 13 -5.31 4.48 10.27
CA GLN A 13 -3.88 4.73 10.06
C GLN A 13 -3.01 4.20 11.21
N ASN A 14 -3.56 4.06 12.40
CA ASN A 14 -2.86 3.51 13.56
C ASN A 14 -2.75 1.98 13.50
N GLN A 15 -3.53 1.34 12.63
CA GLN A 15 -3.55 -0.11 12.40
C GLN A 15 -2.78 -0.47 11.11
N LEU A 16 -1.78 0.33 10.73
CA LEU A 16 -0.92 0.00 9.60
C LEU A 16 0.31 -0.79 10.05
N TRP A 17 0.44 -1.98 9.47
CA TRP A 17 1.67 -2.75 9.48
C TRP A 17 2.22 -2.81 8.06
N VAL A 18 3.53 -2.63 7.94
CA VAL A 18 4.21 -2.55 6.64
C VAL A 18 5.53 -3.28 6.76
N HIS A 19 5.87 -4.03 5.73
CA HIS A 19 7.17 -4.66 5.60
C HIS A 19 7.64 -4.63 4.16
N TYR A 20 8.94 -4.38 3.99
CA TYR A 20 9.62 -4.50 2.72
C TYR A 20 10.60 -5.68 2.81
N ASP A 21 10.47 -6.61 1.86
CA ASP A 21 11.33 -7.75 1.67
C ASP A 21 12.30 -7.43 0.52
N ASP A 22 13.59 -7.30 0.87
CA ASP A 22 14.65 -6.95 -0.07
C ASP A 22 14.98 -8.11 -1.02
N GLU A 23 14.85 -9.37 -0.57
CA GLU A 23 15.17 -10.54 -1.38
C GLU A 23 14.11 -10.78 -2.45
N ALA A 24 12.83 -10.61 -2.07
CA ALA A 24 11.70 -10.76 -2.98
C ALA A 24 11.41 -9.49 -3.80
N ASP A 25 12.09 -8.37 -3.52
CA ASP A 25 11.74 -7.03 -4.01
C ASP A 25 10.24 -6.73 -3.90
N SER A 26 9.68 -6.93 -2.69
CA SER A 26 8.24 -6.80 -2.47
C SER A 26 7.93 -5.99 -1.23
N ILE A 27 6.83 -5.25 -1.28
CA ILE A 27 6.31 -4.51 -0.13
C ILE A 27 4.91 -4.98 0.20
N VAL A 28 4.66 -5.22 1.49
CA VAL A 28 3.40 -5.77 1.99
C VAL A 28 2.83 -4.83 3.03
N PHE A 29 1.53 -4.57 2.91
CA PHE A 29 0.74 -3.75 3.81
C PHE A 29 -0.37 -4.59 4.43
N TYR A 30 -0.53 -4.47 5.74
CA TYR A 30 -1.69 -4.97 6.47
C TYR A 30 -2.39 -3.80 7.14
N LEU A 31 -3.70 -3.72 6.92
CA LEU A 31 -4.61 -2.71 7.48
C LEU A 31 -5.11 -3.10 8.88
N THR A 32 -4.61 -4.22 9.41
CA THR A 32 -5.03 -4.89 10.64
C THR A 32 -4.03 -4.73 11.79
N GLY A 33 -2.99 -3.92 11.60
CA GLY A 33 -1.94 -3.64 12.59
C GLY A 33 -0.89 -4.74 12.73
N GLN A 34 -1.13 -5.91 12.13
CA GLN A 34 -0.23 -7.07 12.18
C GLN A 34 -0.47 -8.00 10.97
N PRO A 35 0.53 -8.80 10.58
CA PRO A 35 0.35 -9.84 9.57
C PRO A 35 -0.70 -10.85 10.01
N MET A 36 -1.53 -11.28 9.06
CA MET A 36 -2.50 -12.35 9.26
C MET A 36 -2.64 -13.19 8.00
N PHE A 37 -3.23 -14.37 8.16
CA PHE A 37 -3.57 -15.23 7.03
C PHE A 37 -4.55 -14.51 6.08
N ALA A 38 -4.19 -14.47 4.80
CA ALA A 38 -4.99 -13.85 3.76
C ALA A 38 -4.65 -14.48 2.40
N VAL A 39 -5.62 -14.51 1.50
CA VAL A 39 -5.43 -14.88 0.10
C VAL A 39 -5.03 -13.64 -0.67
N SER A 40 -3.93 -13.70 -1.42
CA SER A 40 -3.54 -12.65 -2.37
C SER A 40 -4.29 -12.86 -3.68
N VAL A 41 -4.96 -11.81 -4.16
CA VAL A 41 -5.64 -11.78 -5.46
C VAL A 41 -5.05 -10.65 -6.28
N GLU A 42 -4.48 -10.99 -7.43
CA GLU A 42 -3.93 -10.02 -8.37
C GLU A 42 -5.05 -9.13 -8.91
N VAL A 43 -4.83 -7.82 -8.89
CA VAL A 43 -5.78 -6.82 -9.42
C VAL A 43 -5.22 -6.04 -10.59
N GLU A 44 -3.90 -5.84 -10.59
CA GLU A 44 -3.10 -5.30 -11.68
C GLU A 44 -1.77 -6.06 -11.70
N PRO A 45 -1.01 -6.04 -12.82
CA PRO A 45 0.29 -6.70 -12.88
C PRO A 45 1.17 -6.32 -11.67
N ASP A 46 1.68 -7.34 -10.98
CA ASP A 46 2.52 -7.20 -9.78
C ASP A 46 1.85 -6.52 -8.57
N THR A 47 0.53 -6.26 -8.61
CA THR A 47 -0.24 -5.61 -7.54
C THR A 47 -1.38 -6.50 -7.09
N TYR A 48 -1.43 -6.77 -5.79
CA TYR A 48 -2.38 -7.74 -5.26
C TYR A 48 -3.09 -7.20 -4.02
N LEU A 49 -4.37 -7.55 -3.90
CA LEU A 49 -5.14 -7.35 -2.68
C LEU A 49 -5.02 -8.57 -1.78
N LYS A 50 -4.92 -8.35 -0.47
CA LYS A 50 -4.93 -9.41 0.55
C LYS A 50 -6.33 -9.48 1.15
N ILE A 51 -6.97 -10.64 1.04
CA ILE A 51 -8.36 -10.85 1.43
C ILE A 51 -8.41 -11.92 2.52
N ASP A 52 -9.04 -11.62 3.64
CA ASP A 52 -9.35 -12.63 4.65
C ASP A 52 -10.42 -13.57 4.09
N PRO A 53 -10.14 -14.88 3.91
CA PRO A 53 -11.10 -15.81 3.34
C PRO A 53 -12.31 -16.09 4.25
N ALA A 54 -12.18 -15.88 5.56
CA ALA A 54 -13.28 -16.09 6.50
C ALA A 54 -14.31 -14.95 6.42
N THR A 55 -13.86 -13.70 6.42
CA THR A 55 -14.75 -12.53 6.42
C THR A 55 -15.00 -11.94 5.04
N ARG A 56 -14.16 -12.28 4.05
CA ARG A 56 -14.11 -11.69 2.70
C ARG A 56 -13.78 -10.19 2.70
N ASN A 57 -13.19 -9.70 3.78
CA ASN A 57 -12.72 -8.32 3.87
C ASN A 57 -11.32 -8.18 3.28
N ILE A 58 -11.05 -7.02 2.66
CA ILE A 58 -9.69 -6.62 2.32
C ILE A 58 -8.97 -6.27 3.62
N VAL A 59 -7.87 -6.98 3.88
CA VAL A 59 -7.05 -6.81 5.08
C VAL A 59 -5.67 -6.23 4.77
N GLY A 60 -5.36 -6.04 3.49
CA GLY A 60 -4.05 -5.55 3.06
C GLY A 60 -3.91 -5.53 1.54
N PHE A 61 -2.71 -5.19 1.11
CA PHE A 61 -2.27 -5.28 -0.28
C PHE A 61 -0.76 -5.51 -0.31
N HIS A 62 -0.24 -6.03 -1.41
CA HIS A 62 1.20 -6.07 -1.65
C HIS A 62 1.53 -5.69 -3.08
N VAL A 63 2.77 -5.27 -3.29
CA VAL A 63 3.33 -4.95 -4.60
C VAL A 63 4.63 -5.73 -4.76
N GLU A 64 4.73 -6.47 -5.86
CA GLU A 64 5.95 -7.18 -6.28
C GLU A 64 6.76 -6.29 -7.24
N GLY A 65 8.08 -6.49 -7.30
CA GLY A 65 8.96 -5.64 -8.11
C GLY A 65 8.96 -4.19 -7.64
N TRP A 66 8.94 -3.95 -6.32
CA TRP A 66 8.83 -2.60 -5.77
C TRP A 66 9.95 -1.68 -6.25
N GLU A 67 11.22 -2.06 -6.07
CA GLU A 67 12.34 -1.25 -6.51
C GLU A 67 12.58 -1.33 -8.01
N GLN A 68 12.33 -2.50 -8.61
CA GLN A 68 12.66 -2.74 -10.01
C GLN A 68 11.60 -2.22 -10.99
N LYS A 69 10.33 -2.19 -10.60
CA LYS A 69 9.19 -1.83 -11.47
C LYS A 69 8.40 -0.64 -10.95
N PHE A 70 8.04 -0.62 -9.67
CA PHE A 70 7.19 0.43 -9.11
C PHE A 70 7.94 1.76 -8.94
N LEU A 71 9.04 1.78 -8.17
CA LEU A 71 9.79 3.01 -7.91
C LEU A 71 10.29 3.74 -9.18
N PRO A 72 10.71 3.09 -10.28
CA PRO A 72 11.06 3.78 -11.51
C PRO A 72 9.92 4.62 -12.12
N ALA A 73 8.66 4.25 -11.90
CA ALA A 73 7.49 5.01 -12.33
C ALA A 73 7.20 6.23 -11.41
N HIS A 74 7.78 6.25 -10.19
CA HIS A 74 7.58 7.27 -9.17
C HIS A 74 8.93 7.90 -8.76
N ALA A 75 9.49 8.72 -9.66
CA ALA A 75 10.86 9.24 -9.53
C ALA A 75 11.11 10.04 -8.23
N ASP A 76 10.09 10.75 -7.75
CA ASP A 76 10.10 11.47 -6.48
C ASP A 76 10.25 10.51 -5.29
N LEU A 77 9.44 9.45 -5.24
CA LEU A 77 9.54 8.43 -4.20
C LEU A 77 10.86 7.66 -4.29
N ARG A 78 11.35 7.35 -5.49
CA ARG A 78 12.60 6.61 -5.71
C ARG A 78 13.80 7.27 -5.05
N ALA A 79 13.93 8.60 -5.17
CA ALA A 79 15.05 9.34 -4.58
C ALA A 79 15.03 9.29 -3.05
N VAL A 80 13.86 9.47 -2.45
CA VAL A 80 13.66 9.40 -0.99
C VAL A 80 13.86 7.97 -0.48
N TRP A 81 13.40 6.97 -1.23
CA TRP A 81 13.55 5.56 -0.89
C TRP A 81 15.02 5.16 -0.80
N GLN A 82 15.80 5.42 -1.86
CA GLN A 82 17.21 5.05 -1.90
C GLN A 82 18.05 5.73 -0.83
N SER A 83 17.79 7.02 -0.58
CA SER A 83 18.49 7.77 0.48
C SER A 83 18.14 7.23 1.87
N THR A 84 16.87 6.91 2.12
CA THR A 84 16.42 6.40 3.42
C THR A 84 16.88 4.97 3.68
N LYS A 85 16.86 4.10 2.67
CA LYS A 85 17.35 2.71 2.77
C LYS A 85 18.85 2.66 3.08
N ARG A 86 19.66 3.54 2.48
CA ARG A 86 21.10 3.66 2.78
C ARG A 86 21.40 4.32 4.13
N GLY A 87 20.55 5.26 4.55
CA GLY A 87 20.78 6.07 5.75
C GLY A 87 20.14 5.53 7.03
N SER A 88 19.22 4.56 6.96
CA SER A 88 18.58 3.98 8.14
C SER A 88 19.56 3.14 8.93
N GLN A 89 19.96 3.66 10.10
CA GLN A 89 20.83 2.96 11.03
C GLN A 89 20.05 2.11 12.06
N SER A 90 18.72 2.21 12.09
CA SER A 90 17.87 1.47 13.03
C SER A 90 16.58 0.99 12.38
N ASP A 91 16.12 -0.19 12.81
CA ASP A 91 14.85 -0.79 12.37
C ASP A 91 13.66 0.12 12.66
N SER A 92 13.70 0.90 13.75
CA SER A 92 12.62 1.83 14.09
C SER A 92 12.47 2.94 13.05
N ALA A 93 13.57 3.54 12.60
CA ALA A 93 13.53 4.61 11.60
C ALA A 93 13.03 4.07 10.25
N TRP A 94 13.50 2.88 9.87
CA TRP A 94 13.07 2.20 8.65
C TRP A 94 11.58 1.86 8.68
N ASN A 95 11.10 1.25 9.77
CA ASN A 95 9.67 0.92 9.94
C ASN A 95 8.79 2.17 9.92
N GLN A 96 9.26 3.27 10.50
CA GLN A 96 8.51 4.53 10.48
C GLN A 96 8.47 5.15 9.07
N PHE A 97 9.55 5.04 8.30
CA PHE A 97 9.56 5.41 6.89
C PHE A 97 8.59 4.57 6.07
N LEU A 98 8.60 3.24 6.22
CA LEU A 98 7.65 2.35 5.53
C LEU A 98 6.20 2.70 5.86
N ARG A 99 5.90 3.07 7.11
CA ARG A 99 4.57 3.57 7.50
C ARG A 99 4.21 4.87 6.78
N MET A 100 5.16 5.81 6.62
CA MET A 100 4.92 7.03 5.84
C MET A 100 4.64 6.72 4.36
N VAL A 101 5.35 5.76 3.76
CA VAL A 101 5.09 5.28 2.40
C VAL A 101 3.69 4.69 2.29
N ALA A 102 3.27 3.85 3.25
CA ALA A 102 1.90 3.32 3.29
C ALA A 102 0.84 4.41 3.33
N LEU A 103 1.02 5.40 4.21
CA LEU A 103 0.11 6.52 4.36
C LEU A 103 0.04 7.37 3.09
N TRP A 104 1.17 7.61 2.45
CA TRP A 104 1.24 8.32 1.18
C TRP A 104 0.47 7.57 0.08
N MET A 105 0.61 6.24 -0.03
CA MET A 105 -0.17 5.48 -1.00
C MET A 105 -1.67 5.47 -0.70
N ILE A 106 -2.06 5.35 0.57
CA ILE A 106 -3.47 5.49 0.96
C ILE A 106 -4.00 6.86 0.59
N PHE A 107 -3.21 7.92 0.81
CA PHE A 107 -3.56 9.28 0.41
C PHE A 107 -3.75 9.41 -1.11
N LEU A 108 -2.84 8.84 -1.91
CA LEU A 108 -2.96 8.82 -3.37
C LEU A 108 -4.27 8.15 -3.82
N LEU A 109 -4.56 6.96 -3.29
CA LEU A 109 -5.81 6.23 -3.58
C LEU A 109 -7.07 7.04 -3.23
N LYS A 110 -7.03 7.86 -2.16
CA LYS A 110 -8.11 8.78 -1.83
C LYS A 110 -8.20 9.98 -2.78
N SER A 111 -7.05 10.51 -3.19
CA SER A 111 -6.98 11.70 -4.03
C SER A 111 -7.49 11.43 -5.45
N GLU A 112 -7.16 10.27 -6.03
CA GLU A 112 -7.62 9.89 -7.37
C GLU A 112 -9.14 9.72 -7.42
N ARG A 113 -9.75 9.12 -6.37
CA ARG A 113 -11.21 9.04 -6.26
C ARG A 113 -11.89 10.40 -6.21
N THR A 114 -11.28 11.36 -5.51
CA THR A 114 -11.80 12.73 -5.41
C THR A 114 -11.75 13.39 -6.79
N PHE A 115 -10.64 13.24 -7.51
CA PHE A 115 -10.48 13.80 -8.85
C PHE A 115 -11.46 13.20 -9.86
N THR A 116 -11.67 11.87 -9.87
CA THR A 116 -12.66 11.22 -10.75
C THR A 116 -14.09 11.67 -10.42
N ARG A 117 -14.45 11.88 -9.14
CA ARG A 117 -15.78 12.39 -8.76
C ARG A 117 -16.00 13.85 -9.21
N SER A 118 -15.00 14.72 -9.07
CA SER A 118 -15.10 16.12 -9.49
C SER A 118 -15.11 16.30 -11.02
N ALA A 119 -14.43 15.42 -11.77
CA ALA A 119 -14.45 15.45 -13.23
C ALA A 119 -15.78 14.97 -13.83
N VAL A 120 -16.54 14.12 -13.11
CA VAL A 120 -17.85 13.60 -13.55
C VAL A 120 -19.02 14.49 -13.13
N ASN A 121 -18.85 15.41 -12.17
CA ASN A 121 -19.85 16.41 -11.79
C ASN A 121 -19.30 17.85 -11.85
N PRO A 122 -19.17 18.47 -13.04
CA PRO A 122 -18.79 19.88 -13.11
C PRO A 122 -19.92 20.85 -12.73
N LEU A 123 -21.21 20.45 -12.78
CA LEU A 123 -22.34 21.34 -12.53
C LEU A 123 -23.56 20.55 -12.02
N SER A 124 -23.87 20.71 -10.74
CA SER A 124 -25.23 20.56 -10.18
C SER A 124 -25.45 21.63 -9.13
#